data_AF-A0A7S2K0S9-F1
#
_entry.id   AF-A0A7S2K0S9-F1
#
_cell.length_a   1.000
_cell.length_b   1.000
_cell.length_c   1.000
_cell.angle_alpha   90.00
_cell.angle_beta   90.00
_cell.angle_gamma   90.00
#
_symmetry.space_group_name_H-M   'P 1'
#
loop_
_entity.id
_entity.type
_entity.pdbx_description
1 polymer ?
#
loop_
_entity_poly.entity_id
_entity_poly.type
_entity_poly.pdbx_seq_one_letter_code
_entity_poly.pdbx_strand_id
1 'polypeptide(L)'
;FAQICGVLKLAYLLRLFRAVSSGDSSCKDQAIATVVVLFYIAAATVKSTIQSFRQAYAIDRSIWSFCLLSMAFAGAVALVWVIRGLARMMQRSREVSDDKMLARYQHTTLLALVLAVSSLAVTGAQYLDMPGQSFTEWYYHTLVQDAAPQAIAFGGLLVMIYLWKPSEDIRPLYNVAEDGEVIGLTEDTEAPTGKAAGMPAEPVQFVFDDDDDHPAGKNCVPP
;
A
#
# COMPACT_ATOMS: atom_id res chain seq x y z
N PHE A 1 -11.69 -20.62 1.39
CA PHE A 1 -11.28 -19.73 2.50
C PHE A 1 -9.86 -19.18 2.30
N ALA A 2 -8.81 -20.02 2.20
CA ALA A 2 -7.42 -19.57 2.01
C ALA A 2 -7.19 -18.58 0.84
N GLN A 3 -7.90 -18.76 -0.28
CA GLN A 3 -7.76 -17.91 -1.46
C GLN A 3 -8.44 -16.55 -1.33
N ILE A 4 -9.58 -16.49 -0.64
CA ILE A 4 -10.26 -15.23 -0.28
C ILE A 4 -9.33 -14.42 0.63
N CYS A 5 -8.67 -15.09 1.59
CA CYS A 5 -7.64 -14.47 2.41
C CYS A 5 -6.41 -14.01 1.58
N GLY A 6 -5.97 -14.78 0.59
CA GLY A 6 -4.88 -14.38 -0.31
C GLY A 6 -5.18 -13.11 -1.12
N VAL A 7 -6.40 -13.03 -1.68
CA VAL A 7 -6.90 -11.86 -2.40
C VAL A 7 -7.02 -10.64 -1.48
N LEU A 8 -7.60 -10.80 -0.29
CA LEU A 8 -7.70 -9.73 0.71
C LEU A 8 -6.32 -9.23 1.15
N LYS A 9 -5.36 -10.13 1.35
CA LYS A 9 -3.97 -9.79 1.72
C LYS A 9 -3.25 -9.02 0.63
N LEU A 10 -3.37 -9.44 -0.63
CA LEU A 10 -2.77 -8.73 -1.75
C LEU A 10 -3.42 -7.35 -1.95
N ALA A 11 -4.75 -7.28 -1.87
CA ALA A 11 -5.48 -6.01 -1.93
C ALA A 11 -5.09 -5.08 -0.79
N TYR A 12 -4.90 -5.62 0.42
CA TYR A 12 -4.43 -4.87 1.58
C TYR A 12 -2.98 -4.41 1.40
N LEU A 13 -2.07 -5.29 0.98
CA LEU A 13 -0.67 -4.93 0.69
C LEU A 13 -0.58 -3.86 -0.39
N LEU A 14 -1.34 -3.99 -1.48
CA LEU A 14 -1.38 -2.99 -2.54
C LEU A 14 -1.96 -1.67 -2.03
N ARG A 15 -2.99 -1.69 -1.18
CA ARG A 15 -3.48 -0.48 -0.50
C ARG A 15 -2.44 0.13 0.43
N LEU A 16 -1.64 -0.68 1.11
CA LEU A 16 -0.64 -0.23 2.08
C LEU A 16 0.57 0.38 1.37
N PHE A 17 1.10 -0.30 0.33
CA PHE A 17 2.10 0.28 -0.57
C PHE A 17 1.58 1.53 -1.27
N ARG A 18 0.30 1.57 -1.62
CA ARG A 18 -0.34 2.75 -2.20
C ARG A 18 -0.39 3.91 -1.22
N ALA A 19 -0.85 3.68 0.02
CA ALA A 19 -0.91 4.69 1.07
C ALA A 19 0.48 5.29 1.34
N VAL A 20 1.51 4.45 1.28
CA VAL A 20 2.92 4.87 1.36
C VAL A 20 3.36 5.70 0.13
N SER A 21 2.80 5.42 -1.05
CA SER A 21 3.17 6.06 -2.32
C SER A 21 2.32 7.26 -2.75
N SER A 22 1.27 7.62 -1.99
CA SER A 22 0.30 8.65 -2.40
C SER A 22 0.47 9.94 -1.61
N GLY A 23 1.28 10.85 -2.13
CA GLY A 23 1.32 12.26 -1.73
C GLY A 23 0.69 13.10 -2.83
N ASP A 24 -0.59 12.85 -3.15
CA ASP A 24 -1.39 13.24 -4.33
C ASP A 24 -1.41 12.21 -5.46
N SER A 25 -2.41 11.31 -5.44
CA SER A 25 -2.60 10.33 -6.51
C SER A 25 -3.81 10.71 -7.39
N SER A 26 -3.52 11.00 -8.67
CA SER A 26 -4.52 11.30 -9.69
C SER A 26 -5.57 10.19 -9.81
N CYS A 27 -6.82 10.53 -10.15
CA CYS A 27 -7.91 9.59 -10.46
C CYS A 27 -7.45 8.44 -11.40
N LYS A 28 -6.58 8.76 -12.36
CA LYS A 28 -5.97 7.80 -13.30
C LYS A 28 -5.14 6.72 -12.60
N ASP A 29 -4.33 7.09 -11.60
CA ASP A 29 -3.51 6.16 -10.82
C ASP A 29 -4.39 5.27 -9.91
N GLN A 30 -5.59 5.71 -9.54
CA GLN A 30 -6.57 4.87 -8.82
C GLN A 30 -7.20 3.82 -9.73
N ALA A 31 -7.59 4.24 -10.94
CA ALA A 31 -8.18 3.35 -11.94
C ALA A 31 -7.20 2.24 -12.34
N ILE A 32 -5.94 2.59 -12.63
CA ILE A 32 -4.90 1.59 -13.00
C ILE A 32 -4.72 0.56 -11.89
N ALA A 33 -4.55 1.01 -10.63
CA ALA A 33 -4.38 0.09 -9.51
C ALA A 33 -5.58 -0.86 -9.36
N THR A 34 -6.81 -0.33 -9.49
CA THR A 34 -8.03 -1.12 -9.39
C THR A 34 -8.12 -2.16 -10.50
N VAL A 35 -7.82 -1.78 -11.76
CA VAL A 35 -7.81 -2.70 -12.90
C VAL A 35 -6.77 -3.81 -12.71
N VAL A 36 -5.56 -3.47 -12.28
CA VAL A 36 -4.48 -4.45 -12.02
C VAL A 36 -4.89 -5.43 -10.92
N VAL A 37 -5.49 -4.93 -9.83
CA VAL A 37 -6.01 -5.78 -8.74
C VAL A 37 -7.10 -6.71 -9.24
N LEU A 38 -8.10 -6.20 -9.97
CA LEU A 38 -9.20 -7.01 -10.48
C LEU A 38 -8.71 -8.09 -11.46
N PHE A 39 -7.78 -7.73 -12.35
CA PHE A 39 -7.16 -8.67 -13.27
C PHE A 39 -6.40 -9.77 -12.53
N TYR A 40 -5.61 -9.39 -11.51
CA TYR A 40 -4.90 -10.37 -10.68
C TYR A 40 -5.86 -11.32 -9.97
N ILE A 41 -6.95 -10.80 -9.40
CA ILE A 41 -7.98 -11.60 -8.72
C ILE A 41 -8.62 -12.60 -9.69
N ALA A 42 -8.98 -12.14 -10.90
CA ALA A 42 -9.54 -13.00 -11.92
C ALA A 42 -8.56 -14.13 -12.29
N ALA A 43 -7.30 -13.80 -12.57
CA ALA A 43 -6.26 -14.78 -12.90
C ALA A 43 -6.02 -15.78 -11.75
N ALA A 44 -5.97 -15.31 -10.50
CA ALA A 44 -5.81 -16.16 -9.33
C ALA A 44 -6.99 -17.12 -9.13
N THR A 45 -8.22 -16.66 -9.40
CA THR A 45 -9.44 -17.47 -9.31
C THR A 45 -9.45 -18.56 -10.38
N VAL A 46 -9.07 -18.22 -11.62
CA VAL A 46 -8.93 -19.18 -12.72
C VAL A 46 -7.85 -20.21 -12.40
N LYS A 47 -6.67 -19.78 -11.93
CA LYS A 47 -5.57 -20.66 -11.52
C LYS A 47 -6.00 -21.65 -10.44
N SER A 48 -6.67 -21.17 -9.40
CA SER A 48 -7.24 -22.01 -8.35
C SER A 48 -8.20 -23.07 -8.90
N THR A 49 -9.10 -22.65 -9.77
CA THR A 49 -10.13 -23.52 -10.33
C THR A 49 -9.47 -24.64 -11.15
N ILE A 50 -8.52 -24.27 -12.02
CA ILE A 50 -7.74 -25.22 -12.82
C ILE A 50 -6.94 -26.16 -11.94
N GLN A 51 -6.35 -25.66 -10.85
CA GLN A 51 -5.58 -26.49 -9.92
C GLN A 51 -6.44 -27.57 -9.26
N SER A 52 -7.66 -27.22 -8.84
CA SER A 52 -8.62 -28.20 -8.29
C SER A 52 -8.98 -29.27 -9.32
N PHE A 53 -9.15 -28.88 -10.59
CA PHE A 53 -9.42 -29.84 -11.68
C PHE A 53 -8.18 -30.66 -12.07
N ARG A 54 -6.97 -30.13 -11.92
CA ARG A 54 -5.71 -30.81 -12.31
C ARG A 54 -5.46 -32.09 -11.53
N GLN A 55 -6.00 -32.19 -10.32
CA GLN A 55 -5.90 -33.40 -9.49
C GLN A 55 -6.88 -34.51 -9.93
N ALA A 56 -7.96 -34.15 -10.63
CA ALA A 56 -8.99 -35.08 -11.09
C ALA A 56 -8.86 -35.41 -12.59
N TYR A 57 -8.32 -34.49 -13.39
CA TYR A 57 -8.22 -34.60 -14.84
C TYR A 57 -6.82 -34.26 -15.33
N ALA A 58 -6.37 -34.94 -16.39
CA ALA A 58 -5.13 -34.63 -17.08
C ALA A 58 -5.30 -33.33 -17.91
N ILE A 59 -5.10 -32.19 -17.24
CA ILE A 59 -5.12 -30.87 -17.89
C ILE A 59 -3.82 -30.68 -18.66
N ASP A 60 -3.93 -30.14 -19.88
CA ASP A 60 -2.76 -29.79 -20.68
C ASP A 60 -1.86 -28.77 -19.96
N ARG A 61 -0.55 -29.01 -19.99
CA ARG A 61 0.45 -28.18 -19.33
C ARG A 61 0.48 -26.76 -19.90
N SER A 62 0.08 -26.58 -21.15
CA SER A 62 -0.03 -25.28 -21.82
C SER A 62 -1.03 -24.35 -21.11
N ILE A 63 -2.19 -24.88 -20.71
CA ILE A 63 -3.25 -24.13 -20.01
C ILE A 63 -2.76 -23.67 -18.63
N TRP A 64 -2.08 -24.58 -17.90
CA TRP A 64 -1.47 -24.25 -16.61
C TRP A 64 -0.41 -23.14 -16.74
N SER A 65 0.45 -23.26 -17.75
CA SER A 65 1.52 -22.29 -18.03
C SER A 65 0.96 -20.91 -18.35
N PHE A 66 -0.11 -20.84 -19.15
CA PHE A 66 -0.78 -19.58 -19.48
C PHE A 66 -1.37 -18.89 -18.24
N CYS A 67 -1.94 -19.66 -17.30
CA CYS A 67 -2.50 -19.11 -16.06
C CYS A 67 -1.43 -18.60 -15.11
N LEU A 68 -0.28 -19.29 -15.02
CA LEU A 68 0.85 -18.79 -14.24
C LEU A 68 1.46 -17.54 -14.89
N LEU A 69 1.57 -17.52 -16.22
CA LEU A 69 2.12 -16.39 -16.96
C LEU A 69 1.26 -15.13 -16.83
N SER A 70 -0.07 -15.26 -16.87
CA SER A 70 -0.97 -14.11 -16.71
C SER A 70 -0.89 -13.50 -15.30
N MET A 71 -0.75 -14.33 -14.25
CA MET A 71 -0.48 -13.84 -12.90
C MET A 71 0.89 -13.19 -12.78
N ALA A 72 1.94 -13.79 -13.36
CA ALA A 72 3.29 -13.24 -13.34
C ALA A 72 3.33 -11.87 -14.05
N PHE A 73 2.62 -11.73 -15.17
CA PHE A 73 2.47 -10.47 -15.89
C PHE A 73 1.77 -9.41 -15.04
N ALA A 74 0.64 -9.75 -14.42
CA ALA A 74 -0.07 -8.85 -13.51
C ALA A 74 0.81 -8.40 -12.33
N GLY A 75 1.56 -9.33 -11.75
CA GLY A 75 2.52 -9.06 -10.68
C GLY A 75 3.66 -8.14 -11.12
N ALA A 76 4.20 -8.33 -12.32
CA ALA A 76 5.25 -7.48 -12.88
C ALA A 76 4.74 -6.03 -13.10
N VAL A 77 3.53 -5.87 -13.65
CA VAL A 77 2.90 -4.55 -13.82
C VAL A 77 2.70 -3.87 -12.46
N ALA A 78 2.19 -4.59 -11.46
CA ALA A 78 2.02 -4.07 -10.11
C ALA A 78 3.35 -3.64 -9.48
N LEU A 79 4.40 -4.45 -9.63
CA LEU A 79 5.73 -4.15 -9.10
C LEU A 79 6.32 -2.88 -9.73
N VAL A 80 6.26 -2.76 -11.06
CA VAL A 80 6.73 -1.56 -11.77
C VAL A 80 5.98 -0.32 -11.28
N TRP A 81 4.66 -0.44 -11.10
CA TRP A 81 3.83 0.64 -10.59
C TRP A 81 4.24 1.07 -9.17
N VAL A 82 4.44 0.10 -8.26
CA VAL A 82 4.91 0.37 -6.88
C VAL A 82 6.29 1.02 -6.88
N ILE A 83 7.25 0.51 -7.66
CA ILE A 83 8.61 1.06 -7.73
C ILE A 83 8.58 2.51 -8.27
N ARG A 84 7.76 2.80 -9.29
CA ARG A 84 7.58 4.19 -9.78
C ARG A 84 6.99 5.09 -8.70
N GLY A 85 6.04 4.59 -7.91
CA GLY A 85 5.49 5.33 -6.76
C GLY A 85 6.57 5.66 -5.73
N LEU A 86 7.35 4.65 -5.32
CA LEU A 86 8.45 4.81 -4.36
C LEU A 86 9.55 5.74 -4.88
N ALA A 87 9.92 5.63 -6.15
CA ALA A 87 10.94 6.49 -6.76
C ALA A 87 10.55 7.98 -6.72
N ARG A 88 9.27 8.30 -7.01
CA ARG A 88 8.73 9.66 -6.89
C ARG A 88 8.84 10.17 -5.44
N MET A 89 8.50 9.33 -4.46
CA MET A 89 8.60 9.70 -3.05
C MET A 89 10.05 9.88 -2.59
N MET A 90 10.97 9.03 -3.07
CA MET A 90 12.40 9.20 -2.80
C MET A 90 12.94 10.51 -3.38
N GLN A 91 12.51 10.91 -4.58
CA GLN A 91 12.88 12.20 -5.18
C GLN A 91 12.38 13.36 -4.32
N ARG A 92 11.09 13.36 -3.95
CA ARG A 92 10.50 14.40 -3.09
C ARG A 92 11.19 14.47 -1.72
N SER A 93 11.53 13.32 -1.12
CA SER A 93 12.25 13.26 0.16
C SER A 93 13.66 13.84 0.07
N ARG A 94 14.33 13.68 -1.08
CA ARG A 94 15.64 14.31 -1.35
C ARG A 94 15.52 15.83 -1.50
N GLU A 95 14.48 16.30 -2.19
CA GLU A 95 14.21 17.74 -2.35
C GLU A 95 13.96 18.43 -1.00
N VAL A 96 13.23 17.77 -0.09
CA VAL A 96 12.94 18.28 1.26
C VAL A 96 14.09 18.03 2.25
N SER A 97 15.15 17.33 1.85
CA SER A 97 16.28 16.93 2.71
C SER A 97 15.80 16.22 3.99
N ASP A 98 14.90 15.25 3.84
CA ASP A 98 14.46 14.36 4.91
C ASP A 98 15.13 12.99 4.74
N ASP A 99 16.33 12.85 5.31
CA ASP A 99 17.14 11.64 5.20
C ASP A 99 16.50 10.44 5.92
N LYS A 100 15.72 10.69 6.98
CA LYS A 100 15.02 9.62 7.73
C LYS A 100 13.94 8.99 6.85
N MET A 101 13.13 9.79 6.17
CA MET A 101 12.11 9.28 5.24
C MET A 101 12.74 8.64 4.00
N LEU A 102 13.82 9.21 3.47
CA LEU A 102 14.51 8.64 2.32
C LEU A 102 15.00 7.21 2.61
N ALA A 103 15.62 6.99 3.78
CA ALA A 103 16.06 5.66 4.20
C ALA A 103 14.89 4.66 4.30
N ARG A 104 13.72 5.10 4.81
CA ARG A 104 12.52 4.26 4.87
C ARG A 104 12.03 3.85 3.48
N TYR A 105 12.00 4.78 2.53
CA TYR A 105 11.61 4.45 1.15
C TYR A 105 12.62 3.52 0.46
N GLN A 106 13.92 3.67 0.73
CA GLN A 106 14.95 2.75 0.24
C GLN A 106 14.76 1.33 0.79
N HIS A 107 14.57 1.19 2.11
CA HIS A 107 14.28 -0.11 2.73
C HIS A 107 12.97 -0.72 2.22
N THR A 108 11.94 0.10 1.99
CA THR A 108 10.65 -0.36 1.43
C THR A 108 10.84 -0.88 0.01
N THR A 109 11.66 -0.20 -0.79
CA THR A 109 12.01 -0.65 -2.16
C THR A 109 12.76 -1.96 -2.14
N LEU A 110 13.74 -2.11 -1.24
CA LEU A 110 14.49 -3.35 -1.08
C LEU A 110 13.57 -4.50 -0.67
N LEU A 111 12.66 -4.26 0.28
CA LEU A 111 11.66 -5.25 0.67
C LEU A 111 10.77 -5.66 -0.52
N ALA A 112 10.28 -4.69 -1.31
CA ALA A 112 9.47 -4.98 -2.50
C ALA A 112 10.22 -5.87 -3.50
N LEU A 113 11.51 -5.63 -3.71
CA LEU A 113 12.37 -6.47 -4.57
C LEU A 113 12.55 -7.88 -4.00
N VAL A 114 12.80 -8.01 -2.69
CA VAL A 114 12.92 -9.32 -2.03
C VAL A 114 11.62 -10.12 -2.15
N LEU A 115 10.47 -9.47 -1.95
CA LEU A 115 9.17 -10.10 -2.12
C LEU A 115 8.90 -10.51 -3.58
N ALA A 116 9.34 -9.70 -4.55
CA ALA A 116 9.23 -10.03 -5.97
C ALA A 116 10.06 -11.27 -6.33
N VAL A 117 11.32 -11.33 -5.90
CA VAL A 117 12.20 -12.49 -6.13
C VAL A 117 11.63 -13.74 -5.46
N SER A 118 11.16 -13.60 -4.22
CA SER A 118 10.52 -14.71 -3.48
C SER A 118 9.26 -15.22 -4.19
N SER A 119 8.44 -14.30 -4.73
CA SER A 119 7.24 -14.64 -5.49
C SER A 119 7.56 -15.37 -6.79
N LEU A 120 8.65 -14.98 -7.47
CA LEU A 120 9.12 -15.66 -8.68
C LEU A 120 9.61 -17.07 -8.36
N ALA A 121 10.35 -17.26 -7.27
CA ALA A 121 10.81 -18.57 -6.82
C ALA A 121 9.63 -19.51 -6.52
N VAL A 122 8.60 -19.01 -5.80
CA VAL A 122 7.38 -19.79 -5.53
C VAL A 122 6.62 -20.10 -6.82
N THR A 123 6.51 -19.15 -7.74
CA THR A 123 5.86 -19.39 -9.04
C THR A 123 6.61 -20.45 -9.85
N GLY A 124 7.95 -20.44 -9.81
CA GLY A 124 8.79 -21.47 -10.42
C GLY A 124 8.57 -22.84 -9.78
N ALA A 125 8.49 -22.91 -8.45
CA ALA A 125 8.15 -24.15 -7.74
C ALA A 125 6.75 -24.65 -8.13
N GLN A 126 5.75 -23.77 -8.24
CA GLN A 126 4.38 -24.11 -8.68
C GLN A 126 4.33 -24.60 -10.13
N TYR A 127 5.28 -24.18 -10.98
CA TYR A 127 5.40 -24.66 -12.34
C TYR A 127 6.00 -26.08 -12.41
N LEU A 128 6.92 -26.40 -11.50
CA LEU A 128 7.55 -27.72 -11.39
C LEU A 128 6.68 -28.75 -10.66
N ASP A 129 5.69 -28.29 -9.89
CA ASP A 129 4.70 -29.11 -9.23
C ASP A 129 4.00 -30.05 -10.22
N MET A 130 4.05 -31.37 -9.97
CA MET A 130 3.44 -32.41 -10.80
C MET A 130 2.11 -32.87 -10.20
N PRO A 131 1.09 -33.17 -11.03
CA PRO A 131 -0.15 -33.77 -10.53
C PRO A 131 0.13 -35.21 -10.10
N GLY A 132 -0.30 -35.58 -8.91
CA GLY A 132 -0.09 -36.92 -8.39
C GLY A 132 -0.76 -37.14 -7.03
N GLN A 133 -1.03 -38.40 -6.71
CA GLN A 133 -1.78 -38.80 -5.51
C GLN A 133 -0.88 -39.33 -4.38
N SER A 134 0.44 -39.37 -4.58
CA SER A 134 1.34 -39.80 -3.51
C SER A 134 1.39 -38.78 -2.38
N PHE A 135 1.69 -39.25 -1.17
CA PHE A 135 1.83 -38.37 0.00
C PHE A 135 2.90 -37.29 -0.22
N THR A 136 4.01 -37.63 -0.88
CA THR A 136 5.12 -36.70 -1.15
C THR A 136 4.68 -35.57 -2.10
N GLU A 137 3.90 -35.89 -3.12
CA GLU A 137 3.35 -34.90 -4.06
C GLU A 137 2.32 -34.00 -3.38
N TRP A 138 1.44 -34.58 -2.56
CA TRP A 138 0.50 -33.80 -1.75
C TRP A 138 1.20 -32.85 -0.77
N TYR A 139 2.24 -33.33 -0.08
CA TYR A 139 3.02 -32.49 0.81
C TYR A 139 3.69 -31.33 0.07
N TYR A 140 4.34 -31.62 -1.07
CA TYR A 140 4.95 -30.59 -1.91
C TYR A 140 3.91 -29.58 -2.41
N HIS A 141 2.76 -30.07 -2.87
CA HIS A 141 1.66 -29.26 -3.36
C HIS A 141 1.16 -28.29 -2.28
N THR A 142 0.87 -28.78 -1.07
CA THR A 142 0.45 -27.96 0.07
C THR A 142 1.51 -26.92 0.43
N LEU A 143 2.78 -27.31 0.43
CA LEU A 143 3.87 -26.41 0.79
C LEU A 143 4.03 -25.26 -0.22
N VAL A 144 4.02 -25.57 -1.50
CA VAL A 144 4.31 -24.60 -2.57
C VAL A 144 3.08 -23.76 -2.97
N GLN A 145 1.88 -24.31 -2.83
CA GLN A 145 0.64 -23.62 -3.19
C GLN A 145 0.05 -22.81 -2.04
N ASP A 146 0.33 -23.18 -0.79
CA ASP A 146 -0.27 -22.56 0.38
C ASP A 146 0.78 -22.01 1.36
N ALA A 147 1.58 -22.88 1.99
CA ALA A 147 2.44 -22.48 3.10
C ALA A 147 3.50 -21.43 2.70
N ALA A 148 4.23 -21.65 1.60
CA ALA A 148 5.29 -20.75 1.16
C ALA A 148 4.76 -19.35 0.75
N PRO A 149 3.75 -19.21 -0.13
CA PRO A 149 3.17 -17.89 -0.42
C PRO A 149 2.64 -17.19 0.83
N GLN A 150 1.99 -17.91 1.75
CA GLN A 150 1.47 -17.32 2.99
C GLN A 150 2.59 -16.83 3.91
N ALA A 151 3.66 -17.61 4.07
CA ALA A 151 4.80 -17.25 4.89
C ALA A 151 5.52 -16.01 4.34
N ILE A 152 5.70 -15.92 3.02
CA ILE A 152 6.31 -14.75 2.35
C ILE A 152 5.44 -13.51 2.58
N ALA A 153 4.12 -13.62 2.37
CA ALA A 153 3.20 -12.50 2.57
C ALA A 153 3.18 -12.03 4.03
N PHE A 154 3.15 -12.97 4.98
CA PHE A 154 3.17 -12.66 6.41
C PHE A 154 4.49 -12.02 6.84
N GLY A 155 5.63 -12.56 6.40
CA GLY A 155 6.94 -11.97 6.66
C GLY A 155 7.05 -10.56 6.09
N GLY A 156 6.59 -10.35 4.85
CA GLY A 156 6.54 -9.03 4.22
C GLY A 156 5.70 -8.03 5.01
N LEU A 157 4.53 -8.45 5.52
CA LEU A 157 3.68 -7.61 6.37
C LEU A 157 4.36 -7.22 7.68
N LEU A 158 5.01 -8.17 8.36
CA LEU A 158 5.73 -7.87 9.61
C LEU A 158 6.86 -6.86 9.39
N VAL A 159 7.63 -7.01 8.31
CA VAL A 159 8.68 -6.04 7.97
C VAL A 159 8.08 -4.69 7.61
N MET A 160 6.96 -4.64 6.89
CA MET A 160 6.26 -3.37 6.61
C MET A 160 5.78 -2.69 7.89
N ILE A 161 5.18 -3.42 8.82
CA ILE A 161 4.75 -2.88 10.12
C ILE A 161 5.96 -2.33 10.90
N TYR A 162 7.07 -3.07 10.92
CA TYR A 162 8.29 -2.63 11.59
C TYR A 162 8.89 -1.37 10.96
N LEU A 163 8.93 -1.32 9.62
CA LEU A 163 9.54 -0.22 8.88
C LEU A 163 8.71 1.07 8.95
N TRP A 164 7.38 0.92 8.98
CA TRP A 164 6.41 2.02 9.02
C TRP A 164 5.84 2.27 10.42
N LYS A 165 6.47 1.73 11.46
CA LYS A 165 6.07 2.04 12.83
C LYS A 165 6.14 3.56 13.06
N PRO A 166 5.17 4.16 13.77
CA PRO A 166 5.24 5.58 14.10
C PRO A 166 6.56 5.88 14.81
N SER A 167 7.28 6.93 14.37
CA SER A 167 8.52 7.32 15.05
C SER A 167 8.20 7.84 16.44
N GLU A 168 9.13 7.65 17.37
CA GLU A 168 9.02 8.17 18.73
C GLU A 168 8.93 9.71 18.78
N ASP A 169 9.30 10.40 17.69
CA ASP A 169 9.11 11.86 17.49
C ASP A 169 7.64 12.33 17.54
N ILE A 170 6.65 11.42 17.46
CA ILE A 170 5.21 11.75 17.53
C ILE A 170 4.67 11.59 18.96
N ARG A 171 5.49 11.13 19.92
CA ARG A 171 5.09 11.02 21.34
C ARG A 171 4.60 12.34 21.98
N PRO A 172 5.12 13.54 21.62
CA PRO A 172 4.62 14.78 22.21
C PRO A 172 3.17 15.11 21.82
N LEU A 173 2.70 14.64 20.65
CA LEU A 173 1.34 14.93 20.14
C LEU A 173 0.25 14.08 20.81
N TYR A 174 0.61 12.97 21.46
CA TYR A 174 -0.32 12.09 22.17
C TYR A 174 -0.24 12.23 23.70
N ASN A 175 0.64 13.08 24.21
CA ASN A 175 0.74 13.42 25.63
C ASN A 175 -0.27 14.51 26.04
N VAL A 176 -1.50 14.45 25.51
CA VAL A 176 -2.60 15.39 25.83
C VAL A 176 -3.37 14.93 27.07
N ALA A 177 -2.71 14.31 28.05
CA ALA A 177 -3.38 13.69 29.19
C ALA A 177 -2.77 14.02 30.57
N GLU A 178 -1.83 14.95 30.68
CA GLU A 178 -1.37 15.41 32.00
C GLU A 178 -1.71 16.86 32.34
N ASP A 179 -1.92 17.74 31.37
CA ASP A 179 -2.32 19.13 31.65
C ASP A 179 -3.66 19.44 30.96
N GLY A 180 -4.71 19.56 31.78
CA GLY A 180 -6.11 19.71 31.36
C GLY A 180 -6.46 21.04 30.69
N GLU A 181 -5.78 21.41 29.61
CA GLU A 181 -6.23 22.46 28.71
C GLU A 181 -6.90 21.86 27.47
N VAL A 182 -8.20 22.12 27.38
CA VAL A 182 -9.04 21.81 26.23
C VAL A 182 -8.64 22.75 25.08
N ILE A 183 -7.69 22.34 24.26
CA ILE A 183 -7.42 23.02 22.98
C ILE A 183 -8.49 22.59 21.99
N GLY A 184 -9.28 23.56 21.54
CA GLY A 184 -10.37 23.36 20.59
C GLY A 184 -9.90 22.64 19.32
N LEU A 185 -10.55 21.53 19.02
CA LEU A 185 -10.49 20.86 17.72
C LEU A 185 -11.19 21.73 16.68
N THR A 186 -10.49 22.74 16.16
CA THR A 186 -10.81 23.29 14.84
C THR A 186 -9.83 22.70 13.84
N GLU A 187 -10.38 21.74 13.08
CA GLU A 187 -10.28 21.73 11.61
C GLU A 187 -8.90 22.07 11.04
N ASP A 188 -8.02 21.06 10.95
CA ASP A 188 -7.05 20.90 9.86
C ASP A 188 -6.46 19.50 9.93
N THR A 189 -7.11 18.56 9.23
CA THR A 189 -6.58 17.21 9.00
C THR A 189 -5.68 17.23 7.77
N GLU A 190 -4.62 18.03 7.80
CA GLU A 190 -3.47 17.81 6.91
C GLU A 190 -2.47 16.93 7.65
N ALA A 191 -2.12 15.82 7.01
CA ALA A 191 -1.08 14.92 7.49
C ALA A 191 0.19 15.73 7.80
N PRO A 192 0.88 15.47 8.92
CA PRO A 192 2.05 16.25 9.31
C PRO A 192 3.18 16.00 8.32
N THR A 193 3.22 16.81 7.27
CA THR A 193 4.39 17.07 6.46
C THR A 193 5.38 17.78 7.39
N GLY A 194 6.39 17.03 7.82
CA GLY A 194 7.48 17.56 8.62
C GLY A 194 8.06 18.82 7.98
N LYS A 195 8.30 19.83 8.83
CA LYS A 195 8.88 21.17 8.59
C LYS A 195 7.89 22.32 8.40
N ALA A 196 7.20 22.68 9.49
CA ALA A 196 6.82 24.07 9.78
C ALA A 196 6.88 24.34 11.29
N ALA A 197 8.02 24.06 11.93
CA ALA A 197 8.30 24.47 13.30
C ALA A 197 9.67 25.13 13.32
N GLY A 198 9.74 26.34 12.77
CA GLY A 198 10.98 27.09 12.62
C GLY A 198 10.79 28.59 12.39
N MET A 199 9.61 29.13 12.70
CA MET A 199 9.41 30.58 12.82
C MET A 199 8.64 30.83 14.12
N PRO A 200 9.18 31.64 15.06
CA PRO A 200 8.38 32.12 16.16
C PRO A 200 7.25 32.98 15.57
N ALA A 201 6.01 32.57 15.79
CA ALA A 201 4.85 33.36 15.44
C ALA A 201 4.94 34.70 16.20
N GLU A 202 5.06 35.80 15.45
CA GLU A 202 4.74 37.11 16.02
C GLU A 202 3.29 37.07 16.48
N PRO A 203 3.00 37.45 17.74
CA PRO A 203 1.63 37.51 18.21
C PRO A 203 0.90 38.60 17.41
N VAL A 204 -0.05 38.18 16.59
CA VAL A 204 -1.04 39.06 15.98
C VAL A 204 -1.84 39.69 17.12
N GLN A 205 -1.52 40.94 17.45
CA GLN A 205 -2.37 41.76 18.32
C GLN A 205 -3.66 42.03 17.56
N PHE A 206 -4.73 41.35 17.95
CA PHE A 206 -6.08 41.72 17.53
C PHE A 206 -6.46 43.00 18.27
N VAL A 207 -6.36 44.12 17.56
CA VAL A 207 -7.00 45.38 17.94
C VAL A 207 -8.49 45.19 17.68
N PHE A 208 -9.27 45.11 18.77
CA PHE A 208 -10.71 45.30 18.69
C PHE A 208 -10.96 46.80 18.55
N ASP A 209 -11.19 47.26 17.32
CA ASP A 209 -11.78 48.57 17.08
C ASP A 209 -13.30 48.43 17.33
N ASP A 210 -13.70 48.68 18.58
CA ASP A 210 -15.06 49.11 18.90
C ASP A 210 -15.17 50.58 18.49
N ASP A 211 -15.80 50.85 17.35
CA ASP A 211 -16.43 52.15 17.11
C ASP A 211 -17.72 51.97 16.27
N ASP A 212 -18.82 52.21 16.98
CA ASP A 212 -20.14 52.55 16.47
C ASP A 212 -20.08 53.75 15.50
N ASP A 213 -20.79 53.67 14.36
CA ASP A 213 -21.79 54.66 13.92
C ASP A 213 -22.16 54.55 12.42
N HIS A 214 -23.33 53.93 12.14
CA HIS A 214 -24.39 54.34 11.18
C HIS A 214 -24.07 54.66 9.68
N PRO A 215 -25.07 54.77 8.77
CA PRO A 215 -26.19 53.89 8.47
C PRO A 215 -26.40 53.63 6.94
N ALA A 216 -27.31 52.70 6.64
CA ALA A 216 -28.21 52.62 5.48
C ALA A 216 -27.71 53.01 4.05
N GLY A 217 -27.73 52.02 3.14
CA GLY A 217 -28.33 52.28 1.82
C GLY A 217 -27.79 51.49 0.62
N LYS A 218 -28.76 50.89 -0.08
CA LYS A 218 -28.87 50.68 -1.54
C LYS A 218 -28.42 49.34 -2.13
N ASN A 219 -29.46 48.53 -2.37
CA ASN A 219 -29.73 47.67 -3.52
C ASN A 219 -28.83 47.88 -4.76
N CYS A 220 -28.34 46.76 -5.32
CA CYS A 220 -28.26 46.55 -6.77
C CYS A 220 -28.37 45.05 -7.10
N VAL A 221 -29.20 44.78 -8.10
CA VAL A 221 -29.56 43.49 -8.71
C VAL A 221 -28.47 43.05 -9.71
N PRO A 222 -28.19 41.74 -9.90
CA PRO A 222 -27.20 41.28 -10.87
C PRO A 222 -27.75 41.16 -12.31
N PRO A 223 -26.89 41.28 -13.34
CA PRO A 223 -27.17 40.75 -14.68
C PRO A 223 -26.97 39.23 -14.76
#